data_AF-R5EH32-F1
#
_entry.id   AF-R5EH32-F1
#
_cell.length_a   1.000
_cell.length_b   1.000
_cell.length_c   1.000
_cell.angle_alpha   90.00
_cell.angle_beta   90.00
_cell.angle_gamma   90.00
#
_symmetry.space_group_name_H-M   'P 1'
#
loop_
_entity.id
_entity.type
_entity.pdbx_description
1 polymer ?
#
loop_
_entity_poly.entity_id
_entity_poly.type
_entity_poly.pdbx_seq_one_letter_code
_entity_poly.pdbx_strand_id
1 'polypeptide(L)'
;MSIIPTAFAADAAANPAQQGDFSMIIVLTICMIAVYFFFMRPNNKKRKEMQKLLDNLAVGDEVLTNGGIAGRIVKLPDNKEYVLVSVSSGVVMQIKRNYVVAVLPKGTLEAVAVDKSVSTPKNSK
;
A
#
# COMPACT_ATOMS: atom_id res chain seq x y z
N MET A 1 2.11 -38.18 -46.26
CA MET A 1 2.00 -36.76 -46.67
C MET A 1 1.38 -36.02 -45.48
N SER A 2 2.15 -35.18 -44.77
CA SER A 2 1.74 -34.58 -43.48
C SER A 2 0.52 -33.67 -43.59
N ILE A 3 -0.42 -33.85 -42.65
CA ILE A 3 -1.66 -33.10 -42.48
C ILE A 3 -1.60 -32.16 -41.27
N ILE A 4 -0.56 -31.32 -41.18
CA ILE A 4 -0.53 -30.23 -40.20
C ILE A 4 -0.63 -28.92 -40.99
N PRO A 5 -1.76 -28.18 -40.92
CA PRO A 5 -1.77 -26.82 -41.41
C PRO A 5 -0.86 -26.00 -40.50
N THR A 6 0.18 -25.42 -41.11
CA THR A 6 1.03 -24.41 -40.51
C THR A 6 0.17 -23.26 -39.98
N ALA A 7 0.31 -23.03 -38.68
CA ALA A 7 -0.21 -21.94 -37.88
C ALA A 7 -0.68 -20.69 -38.65
N PHE A 8 -1.99 -20.42 -38.58
CA PHE A 8 -2.49 -19.04 -38.56
C PHE A 8 -2.15 -18.44 -37.19
N ALA A 9 -0.92 -17.96 -37.06
CA ALA A 9 -0.51 -17.05 -36.00
C ALA A 9 0.53 -16.08 -36.56
N ALA A 10 0.21 -15.42 -37.67
CA ALA A 10 1.00 -14.31 -38.19
C ALA A 10 0.22 -13.45 -39.19
N ASP A 11 -1.03 -13.10 -38.89
CA ASP A 11 -1.64 -11.89 -39.47
C ASP A 11 -1.50 -10.75 -38.45
N ALA A 12 -0.24 -10.46 -38.12
CA ALA A 12 0.22 -9.29 -37.38
C ALA A 12 1.75 -9.20 -37.48
N ALA A 13 2.31 -9.48 -38.65
CA ALA A 13 3.74 -9.33 -38.89
C ALA A 13 3.96 -8.97 -40.36
N ALA A 14 3.73 -7.70 -40.69
CA ALA A 14 4.33 -7.11 -41.87
C ALA A 14 5.84 -7.31 -41.78
N ASN A 15 6.41 -8.08 -42.72
CA ASN A 15 7.84 -8.27 -42.86
C ASN A 15 8.37 -7.30 -43.92
N PRO A 16 9.29 -6.37 -43.60
CA PRO A 16 10.14 -5.77 -44.61
C PRO A 16 11.57 -6.29 -44.42
N ALA A 17 12.03 -7.23 -45.24
CA ALA A 17 13.31 -7.93 -45.02
C ALA A 17 14.61 -7.12 -45.27
N GLN A 18 14.56 -5.78 -45.34
CA GLN A 18 15.78 -4.94 -45.29
C GLN A 18 15.54 -3.51 -44.76
N GLN A 19 14.26 -3.11 -44.68
CA GLN A 19 13.73 -2.03 -43.83
C GLN A 19 13.37 -2.53 -42.41
N GLY A 20 13.56 -3.83 -42.15
CA GLY A 20 13.11 -4.56 -40.97
C GLY A 20 14.00 -4.42 -39.76
N ASP A 21 15.28 -4.08 -39.94
CA ASP A 21 16.21 -3.97 -38.80
C ASP A 21 16.00 -2.65 -38.05
N PHE A 22 15.95 -1.51 -38.76
CA PHE A 22 15.54 -0.23 -38.17
C PHE A 22 14.07 -0.23 -37.74
N SER A 23 13.16 -0.87 -38.50
CA SER A 23 11.75 -0.98 -38.11
C SER A 23 11.58 -1.82 -36.85
N MET A 24 12.32 -2.91 -36.67
CA MET A 24 12.31 -3.72 -35.44
C MET A 24 12.94 -2.97 -34.27
N ILE A 25 14.05 -2.25 -34.47
CA ILE A 25 14.65 -1.43 -33.41
C ILE A 25 13.71 -0.31 -32.98
N ILE A 26 13.01 0.34 -33.93
CA ILE A 26 12.02 1.38 -33.64
C ILE A 26 10.82 0.80 -32.87
N VAL A 27 10.25 -0.32 -33.33
CA VAL A 27 9.14 -1.00 -32.65
C VAL A 27 9.55 -1.46 -31.24
N LEU A 28 10.74 -2.04 -31.10
CA LEU A 28 11.29 -2.48 -29.80
C LEU A 28 11.50 -1.30 -28.85
N THR A 29 12.01 -0.18 -29.36
CA THR A 29 12.25 1.05 -28.58
C THR A 29 10.93 1.68 -28.12
N ILE A 30 9.94 1.75 -29.00
CA ILE A 30 8.60 2.24 -28.66
C ILE A 30 7.94 1.33 -27.61
N CYS A 31 8.07 0.01 -27.75
CA CYS A 31 7.59 -0.95 -26.75
C CYS A 31 8.28 -0.76 -25.39
N MET A 32 9.60 -0.59 -25.37
CA MET A 32 10.38 -0.31 -24.15
C MET A 32 9.91 0.96 -23.45
N ILE A 33 9.71 2.04 -24.22
CA ILE A 33 9.21 3.32 -23.68
C ILE A 33 7.77 3.17 -23.16
N ALA A 34 6.91 2.45 -23.88
CA ALA A 34 5.53 2.22 -23.48
C ALA A 34 5.41 1.42 -22.17
N VAL A 35 6.21 0.36 -22.01
CA VAL A 35 6.25 -0.45 -20.77
C VAL A 35 6.81 0.36 -19.60
N TYR A 36 7.87 1.14 -19.83
CA TYR A 36 8.43 2.05 -18.82
C TYR A 36 7.41 3.09 -18.34
N PHE A 37 6.68 3.70 -19.27
CA PHE A 37 5.67 4.72 -18.96
C PHE A 37 4.47 4.12 -18.21
N PHE A 38 4.08 2.88 -18.53
CA PHE A 38 3.02 2.18 -17.82
C PHE A 38 3.42 1.82 -16.37
N PHE A 39 4.66 1.38 -16.15
CA PHE A 39 5.14 0.98 -14.82
C PHE A 39 5.44 2.15 -13.88
N MET A 40 5.90 3.30 -14.40
CA MET A 40 6.26 4.49 -13.60
C MET A 40 5.05 5.34 -13.16
N ARG A 41 3.87 5.15 -13.78
CA ARG A 41 2.68 6.03 -13.60
C ARG A 41 2.16 6.21 -12.15
N PRO A 42 2.16 5.25 -11.21
CA PRO A 42 1.21 5.40 -10.08
C PRO A 42 1.76 5.30 -8.65
N ASN A 43 3.06 5.16 -8.39
CA ASN A 43 3.48 4.87 -7.00
C ASN A 43 3.66 6.09 -6.09
N ASN A 44 3.64 7.31 -6.64
CA ASN A 44 3.95 8.52 -5.88
C ASN A 44 2.78 9.03 -5.02
N LYS A 45 1.51 8.71 -5.35
CA LYS A 45 0.35 9.20 -4.60
C LYS A 45 0.29 8.58 -3.19
N LYS A 46 0.42 7.25 -3.12
CA LYS A 46 0.43 6.50 -1.84
C LYS A 46 1.58 6.92 -0.92
N ARG A 47 2.78 7.17 -1.48
CA ARG A 47 3.93 7.65 -0.69
C ARG A 47 3.70 9.06 -0.14
N LYS A 48 3.12 9.96 -0.93
CA LYS A 48 2.82 11.33 -0.51
C LYS A 48 1.70 11.37 0.54
N GLU A 49 0.66 10.55 0.38
CA GLU A 49 -0.42 10.42 1.36
C GLU A 49 0.09 9.83 2.68
N MET A 50 0.90 8.78 2.63
CA MET A 50 1.54 8.20 3.81
C MET A 50 2.40 9.24 4.53
N GLN A 51 3.29 9.95 3.83
CA GLN A 51 4.14 10.99 4.44
C GLN A 51 3.32 12.09 5.12
N LYS A 52 2.25 12.57 4.47
CA LYS A 52 1.34 13.55 5.09
C LYS A 52 0.69 13.01 6.36
N LEU A 53 0.30 11.74 6.37
CA LEU A 53 -0.27 11.09 7.55
C LEU A 53 0.77 11.05 8.69
N LEU A 54 2.02 10.74 8.36
CA LEU A 54 3.14 10.69 9.30
C LEU A 54 3.55 12.05 9.89
N ASP A 55 3.34 13.13 9.13
CA ASP A 55 3.64 14.50 9.56
C ASP A 55 2.59 15.06 10.53
N ASN A 56 1.36 14.52 10.52
CA ASN A 56 0.27 14.97 11.38
C ASN A 56 0.17 14.22 12.72
N LEU A 57 1.13 13.35 13.07
CA LEU A 57 1.11 12.66 14.38
C LEU A 57 1.39 13.64 15.52
N ALA A 58 0.49 13.67 16.51
CA ALA A 58 0.66 14.40 17.75
C ALA A 58 0.71 13.47 18.98
N VAL A 59 1.23 14.00 20.09
CA VAL A 59 1.18 13.29 21.38
C VAL A 59 -0.27 13.12 21.83
N GLY A 60 -0.62 11.91 22.25
CA GLY A 60 -1.96 11.56 22.71
C GLY A 60 -2.91 11.06 21.62
N ASP A 61 -2.47 10.99 20.36
CA ASP A 61 -3.26 10.37 19.30
C ASP A 61 -3.29 8.84 19.42
N GLU A 62 -4.38 8.25 18.97
CA GLU A 62 -4.54 6.80 18.85
C GLU A 62 -4.03 6.38 17.47
N VAL A 63 -3.13 5.41 17.42
CA VAL A 63 -2.52 4.96 16.18
C VAL A 63 -2.74 3.49 15.97
N LEU A 64 -3.07 3.13 14.74
CA LEU A 64 -3.07 1.75 14.26
C LEU A 64 -1.79 1.50 13.47
N THR A 65 -1.05 0.49 13.89
CA THR A 65 0.17 0.05 13.22
C THR A 65 -0.12 -1.02 12.16
N ASN A 66 0.79 -1.23 11.20
CA ASN A 66 0.67 -2.27 10.17
C ASN A 66 0.50 -3.70 10.76
N GLY A 67 0.91 -3.93 12.00
CA GLY A 67 0.73 -5.23 12.69
C GLY A 67 -0.65 -5.42 13.33
N GLY A 68 -1.60 -4.50 13.12
CA GLY A 68 -2.92 -4.53 13.77
C GLY A 68 -2.90 -4.10 15.25
N ILE A 69 -1.76 -3.62 15.75
CA ILE A 69 -1.63 -3.14 17.12
C ILE A 69 -2.13 -1.70 17.15
N ALA A 70 -3.13 -1.45 18.01
CA ALA A 70 -3.63 -0.13 18.33
C ALA A 70 -3.07 0.35 19.67
N GLY A 71 -2.73 1.63 19.78
CA GLY A 71 -2.24 2.21 21.02
C GLY A 71 -2.21 3.72 21.00
N ARG A 72 -1.88 4.33 22.14
CA ARG A 72 -1.79 5.79 22.30
C ARG A 72 -0.35 6.26 22.23
N ILE A 73 -0.09 7.33 21.49
CA ILE A 73 1.22 7.97 21.47
C ILE A 73 1.51 8.63 22.82
N VAL A 74 2.59 8.23 23.47
CA VAL A 74 3.05 8.80 24.75
C VAL A 74 4.08 9.90 24.51
N LYS A 75 4.99 9.69 23.56
CA LYS A 75 6.07 10.65 23.28
C LYS A 75 6.57 10.53 21.84
N LEU A 76 6.82 11.67 21.23
CA LEU A 76 7.55 11.77 19.96
C LEU A 76 9.00 12.19 20.29
N PRO A 77 9.99 11.32 20.11
CA PRO A 77 11.39 11.71 20.17
C PRO A 77 11.77 12.61 18.98
N ASP A 78 12.77 13.47 19.17
CA ASP A 78 13.19 14.49 18.18
C ASP A 78 13.63 13.91 16.84
N ASN A 79 14.07 12.64 16.83
CA ASN A 79 14.62 11.96 15.65
C ASN A 79 13.59 11.70 14.54
N LYS A 80 12.29 12.01 14.72
CA LYS A 80 11.16 11.82 13.77
C LYS A 80 10.98 10.42 13.14
N GLU A 81 11.94 9.51 13.26
CA GLU A 81 11.90 8.14 12.74
C GLU A 81 11.15 7.21 13.70
N TYR A 82 11.15 7.52 15.00
CA TYR A 82 10.58 6.68 16.05
C TYR A 82 9.45 7.38 16.80
N VAL A 83 8.51 6.59 17.32
CA VAL A 83 7.39 7.04 18.15
C VAL A 83 7.23 6.07 19.31
N LEU A 84 7.01 6.57 20.53
CA LEU A 84 6.69 5.74 21.69
C LEU A 84 5.18 5.62 21.81
N VAL A 85 4.68 4.39 21.73
CA VAL A 85 3.26 4.06 21.79
C VAL A 85 2.99 3.17 23.00
N SER A 86 2.00 3.54 23.80
CA SER A 86 1.45 2.72 24.88
C SER A 86 0.33 1.86 24.33
N VAL A 87 0.51 0.54 24.40
CA VAL A 87 -0.48 -0.45 23.89
C VAL A 87 -1.35 -0.94 25.04
N SER A 88 -0.80 -1.00 26.25
CA SER A 88 -1.49 -1.46 27.46
C SER A 88 -0.88 -0.79 28.69
N SER A 89 -1.53 -0.91 29.85
CA SER A 89 -1.07 -0.37 31.12
C SER A 89 0.34 -0.87 31.47
N GLY A 90 1.34 0.00 31.34
CA GLY A 90 2.73 -0.31 31.64
C GLY A 90 3.57 -0.82 30.45
N VAL A 91 2.96 -1.04 29.28
CA VAL A 91 3.68 -1.51 28.08
C VAL A 91 3.84 -0.35 27.10
N VAL A 92 5.04 0.22 27.09
CA VAL A 92 5.45 1.25 26.13
C VAL A 92 6.42 0.63 25.13
N MET A 93 6.08 0.72 23.84
CA MET A 93 6.90 0.20 22.75
C MET A 93 7.36 1.33 21.85
N GLN A 94 8.61 1.24 21.40
CA GLN A 94 9.16 2.12 20.39
C GLN A 94 8.90 1.50 19.01
N ILE A 95 8.17 2.21 18.16
CA ILE A 95 7.87 1.78 16.79
C ILE A 95 8.41 2.80 15.81
N LYS A 96 8.75 2.35 14.59
CA LYS A 96 9.08 3.27 13.52
C LYS A 96 7.83 3.99 13.02
N ARG A 97 7.96 5.28 12.73
CA ARG A 97 6.86 6.13 12.27
C ARG A 97 6.24 5.61 10.97
N ASN A 98 7.05 5.07 10.05
CA ASN A 98 6.56 4.50 8.78
C ASN A 98 5.67 3.27 8.93
N TYR A 99 5.57 2.67 10.12
CA TYR A 99 4.66 1.56 10.39
C TYR A 99 3.26 2.01 10.84
N VAL A 100 3.03 3.31 11.05
CA VAL A 100 1.71 3.86 11.38
C VAL A 100 0.85 3.95 10.12
N VAL A 101 -0.28 3.25 10.12
CA VAL A 101 -1.19 3.13 8.96
C VAL A 101 -2.34 4.13 9.05
N ALA A 102 -2.82 4.38 10.26
CA ALA A 102 -3.90 5.32 10.50
C ALA A 102 -3.70 6.01 11.85
N VAL A 103 -4.00 7.30 11.86
CA VAL A 103 -4.20 8.08 13.08
C VAL A 103 -5.71 8.14 13.29
N LEU A 104 -6.17 7.58 14.40
CA LEU A 104 -7.56 7.62 14.77
C LEU A 104 -7.78 8.89 15.60
N PRO A 105 -8.79 9.70 15.25
CA PRO A 105 -9.21 10.78 16.13
C PRO A 105 -9.61 10.20 17.48
N LYS A 106 -9.25 10.93 18.53
CA LYS A 106 -9.31 10.49 19.93
C LYS A 106 -10.70 9.92 20.27
N GLY A 107 -10.73 8.70 20.83
CA GLY A 107 -11.97 8.04 21.29
C GLY A 107 -12.51 6.96 20.35
N THR A 108 -11.81 6.60 19.27
CA THR A 108 -12.27 5.53 18.36
C THR A 108 -12.00 4.14 18.94
N LEU A 109 -10.99 4.00 19.81
CA LEU A 109 -10.75 2.74 20.54
C LEU A 109 -11.86 2.42 21.56
N GLU A 110 -12.53 3.44 22.10
CA GLU A 110 -13.69 3.26 22.98
C GLU A 110 -14.94 2.82 22.20
N ALA A 111 -15.15 3.33 20.98
CA ALA A 111 -16.29 2.98 20.14
C ALA A 111 -16.28 1.50 19.68
N VAL A 112 -15.09 0.93 19.43
CA VAL A 112 -14.95 -0.49 19.05
C VAL A 112 -15.13 -1.44 20.25
N ALA A 113 -14.86 -0.96 21.47
CA ALA A 113 -15.15 -1.73 22.69
C ALA A 113 -16.65 -1.72 23.06
N VAL A 114 -17.40 -0.69 22.66
CA VAL A 114 -18.84 -0.57 22.96
C VAL A 114 -19.70 -1.41 22.00
N ASP A 115 -19.32 -1.56 20.72
CA ASP A 115 -20.12 -2.31 19.73
C ASP A 115 -20.16 -3.85 19.95
N LYS A 116 -19.21 -4.42 20.70
CA LYS A 116 -19.26 -5.85 21.10
C LYS A 116 -20.11 -6.15 22.33
N SER A 117 -20.72 -5.15 22.96
CA SER A 117 -21.60 -5.36 24.13
C SER A 117 -23.10 -5.45 23.80
N VAL A 118 -23.50 -5.41 22.51
CA VAL A 118 -24.89 -5.59 22.04
C VAL A 118 -25.01 -6.73 21.03
N SER A 119 -24.65 -7.96 21.43
CA SER A 119 -25.14 -9.17 20.75
C SER A 119 -25.22 -10.39 21.68
N THR A 120 -25.57 -10.16 22.94
CA THR A 120 -26.15 -11.23 23.76
C THR A 120 -27.20 -10.65 24.70
N PRO A 121 -28.48 -10.57 24.31
CA PRO A 121 -29.53 -10.53 25.32
C PRO A 121 -29.50 -11.87 26.07
N LYS A 122 -29.07 -11.78 27.32
CA LYS A 122 -29.12 -12.83 28.32
C LYS A 122 -30.58 -13.03 28.78
N ASN A 123 -31.12 -14.22 28.49
CA ASN A 123 -31.99 -15.05 29.34
C ASN A 123 -33.45 -14.64 29.61
N SER A 124 -34.26 -15.67 29.89
CA SER A 124 -35.48 -15.71 30.72
C SER A 124 -36.85 -15.78 30.03
N LYS A 125 -37.24 -16.96 29.55
CA LYS A 125 -38.18 -17.89 30.23
C LYS A 125 -38.47 -19.11 29.36
#